data_AF-A0A9W9CT41-F1
#
_entry.id   AF-A0A9W9CT41-F1
#
_cell.length_a   1.000
_cell.length_b   1.000
_cell.length_c   1.000
_cell.angle_alpha   90.00
_cell.angle_beta   90.00
_cell.angle_gamma   90.00
#
_symmetry.space_group_name_H-M   'P 1'
#
loop_
_entity.id
_entity.type
_entity.pdbx_description
1 polymer ?
#
loop_
_entity_poly.entity_id
_entity_poly.type
_entity_poly.pdbx_seq_one_letter_code
_entity_poly.pdbx_strand_id
1 'polypeptide(L)'
;MGGGPKVPSVISYRDADRVSQSTSFFSSAILTTACSYPKHVWSPAGGWYAQPSNWKVNTAVFGAAIVGLTALTWNLSANREFRHKMPRPDRFYPSRNWTKQIKEHEKAAAAGGASS
;
A
#
# COMPACT_ATOMS: atom_id res chain seq x y z
N MET A 1 -64.85 38.98 49.02
CA MET A 1 -63.59 39.71 49.26
C MET A 1 -62.66 38.75 49.98
N GLY A 2 -61.83 37.98 49.27
CA GLY A 2 -60.60 38.47 48.65
C GLY A 2 -59.43 37.85 49.41
N GLY A 3 -59.37 36.52 49.47
CA GLY A 3 -58.23 35.79 50.01
C GLY A 3 -57.10 35.82 48.98
N GLY A 4 -56.10 36.67 49.22
CA GLY A 4 -54.88 36.69 48.43
C GLY A 4 -54.09 35.37 48.59
N PRO A 5 -53.56 34.79 47.51
CA PRO A 5 -52.93 33.48 47.54
C PRO A 5 -51.61 33.47 48.32
N LYS A 6 -51.45 32.40 49.11
CA LYS A 6 -50.24 32.06 49.86
C LYS A 6 -49.07 31.91 48.90
N VAL A 7 -47.99 32.66 49.16
CA VAL A 7 -46.67 32.45 48.56
C VAL A 7 -46.23 30.99 48.79
N PRO A 8 -45.96 30.19 47.74
CA PRO A 8 -45.43 28.86 47.94
C PRO A 8 -43.99 28.96 48.46
N SER A 9 -43.84 28.59 49.72
CA SER A 9 -42.56 28.31 50.35
C SER A 9 -41.88 27.15 49.62
N VAL A 10 -40.68 27.43 49.12
CA VAL A 10 -39.55 26.49 49.00
C VAL A 10 -39.92 25.14 48.37
N ILE A 11 -39.73 25.04 47.05
CA ILE A 11 -39.63 23.76 46.34
C ILE A 11 -38.56 22.93 47.04
N SER A 12 -39.02 21.85 47.67
CA SER A 12 -38.19 20.89 48.38
C SER A 12 -37.28 20.18 47.38
N TYR A 13 -36.01 20.00 47.76
CA TYR A 13 -34.91 19.45 46.94
C TYR A 13 -35.15 18.00 46.45
N ARG A 14 -36.27 17.38 46.78
CA ARG A 14 -36.68 16.03 46.34
C ARG A 14 -37.38 15.98 44.98
N ASP A 15 -37.70 17.12 44.36
CA ASP A 15 -38.27 17.18 43.00
C ASP A 15 -37.23 17.45 41.89
N ALA A 16 -35.99 17.81 42.24
CA ALA A 16 -34.92 17.99 41.25
C ALA A 16 -34.47 16.66 40.62
N ASP A 17 -34.62 15.55 41.35
CA ASP A 17 -34.15 14.23 40.90
C ASP A 17 -35.04 13.60 39.83
N ARG A 18 -36.30 14.04 39.68
CA ARG A 18 -37.21 13.54 38.64
C ARG A 18 -37.01 14.26 37.30
N VAL A 19 -36.56 15.52 37.31
CA VAL A 19 -36.20 16.25 36.08
C VAL A 19 -34.77 15.91 35.63
N SER A 20 -33.87 15.55 36.55
CA SER A 20 -32.50 15.12 36.22
C SER A 20 -32.39 13.71 35.59
N GLN A 21 -33.45 12.89 35.64
CA GLN A 21 -33.48 11.58 34.96
C GLN A 21 -33.97 11.67 33.49
N SER A 22 -34.51 12.81 33.04
CA SER A 22 -35.02 12.96 31.66
C SER A 22 -34.00 13.53 30.67
N THR A 23 -32.91 14.14 31.14
CA THR A 23 -31.86 14.70 30.28
C THR A 23 -30.56 13.89 30.32
N SER A 24 -30.60 12.67 30.87
CA SER A 24 -29.49 11.71 30.89
C SER A 24 -29.54 10.69 29.75
N PHE A 25 -30.42 10.86 28.75
CA PHE A 25 -30.52 10.00 27.57
C PHE A 25 -29.91 10.58 26.28
N PHE A 26 -29.37 11.80 26.31
CA PHE A 26 -28.79 12.46 25.12
C PHE A 26 -27.35 12.95 25.32
N SER A 27 -26.58 12.31 26.19
CA SER A 27 -25.15 12.62 26.37
C SER A 27 -24.38 11.37 26.80
N SER A 28 -24.15 10.44 25.85
CA SER A 28 -23.07 9.41 25.91
C SER A 28 -23.01 8.48 24.67
N ALA A 29 -23.59 8.86 23.52
CA ALA A 29 -23.61 8.00 22.33
C ALA A 29 -22.96 8.63 21.08
N ILE A 30 -21.94 9.50 21.23
CA ILE A 30 -21.22 10.09 20.09
C ILE A 30 -19.77 9.60 19.93
N LEU A 31 -19.20 8.79 20.84
CA LEU A 31 -17.79 8.36 20.71
C LEU A 31 -17.52 6.86 20.62
N THR A 32 -18.56 6.02 20.47
CA THR A 32 -18.35 4.57 20.23
C THR A 32 -19.34 3.96 19.23
N THR A 33 -19.81 4.72 18.25
CA THR A 33 -20.24 4.09 17.00
C THR A 33 -18.96 3.72 16.24
N ALA A 34 -18.31 2.64 16.68
CA ALA A 34 -17.39 1.91 15.83
C ALA A 34 -18.14 1.67 14.51
N CYS A 35 -17.75 2.42 13.49
CA CYS A 35 -18.34 2.36 12.16
C CYS A 35 -18.51 0.88 11.79
N SER A 36 -19.75 0.44 11.63
CA SER A 36 -20.05 -0.95 11.34
C SER A 36 -19.70 -1.18 9.87
N TYR A 37 -18.42 -1.39 9.58
CA TYR A 37 -17.95 -1.66 8.24
C TYR A 37 -18.54 -3.00 7.79
N PRO A 38 -19.18 -3.06 6.61
CA PRO A 38 -19.72 -4.31 6.11
C PRO A 38 -18.56 -5.30 5.92
N LYS A 39 -18.57 -6.34 6.75
CA LYS A 39 -17.51 -7.36 6.87
C LYS A 39 -17.35 -8.19 5.58
N HIS A 40 -18.43 -8.24 4.79
CA HIS A 40 -18.55 -8.96 3.53
C HIS A 40 -18.63 -7.98 2.35
N VAL A 41 -17.68 -7.06 2.27
CA VAL A 41 -17.44 -6.27 1.07
C VAL A 41 -16.03 -6.56 0.61
N TRP A 42 -15.94 -7.27 -0.51
CA TRP A 42 -14.68 -7.52 -1.17
C TRP A 42 -14.45 -6.43 -2.21
N SER A 43 -13.30 -5.79 -2.12
CA SER A 43 -12.79 -4.91 -3.17
C SER A 43 -11.42 -5.45 -3.60
N PRO A 44 -11.14 -5.56 -4.92
CA PRO A 44 -9.93 -6.21 -5.41
C PRO A 44 -8.63 -5.54 -4.93
N ALA A 45 -8.68 -4.26 -4.57
CA ALA A 45 -7.55 -3.48 -4.05
C ALA A 45 -7.42 -3.48 -2.52
N GLY A 46 -8.30 -4.16 -1.78
CA GLY A 46 -8.41 -4.08 -0.32
C GLY A 46 -9.44 -3.05 0.15
N GLY A 47 -9.94 -3.24 1.38
CA GLY A 47 -10.95 -2.39 2.01
C GLY A 47 -10.36 -1.38 3.00
N TRP A 48 -11.21 -0.84 3.87
CA TRP A 48 -10.80 0.13 4.90
C TRP A 48 -9.91 -0.53 5.97
N TYR A 49 -8.69 0.00 6.16
CA TYR A 49 -7.64 -0.57 7.04
C TYR A 49 -7.31 -2.05 6.79
N ALA A 50 -7.05 -2.42 5.53
CA ALA A 50 -6.60 -3.78 5.21
C ALA A 50 -5.23 -4.10 5.86
N GLN A 51 -5.25 -4.80 7.00
CA GLN A 51 -4.07 -5.42 7.62
C GLN A 51 -4.15 -6.94 7.47
N PRO A 52 -3.87 -7.49 6.27
CA PRO A 52 -3.77 -8.93 6.12
C PRO A 52 -2.59 -9.43 6.96
N SER A 53 -2.82 -10.46 7.79
CA SER A 53 -1.80 -11.05 8.66
C SER A 53 -0.55 -11.51 7.88
N ASN A 54 -0.73 -11.86 6.60
CA ASN A 54 0.31 -12.43 5.73
C ASN A 54 0.89 -11.41 4.73
N TRP A 55 0.82 -10.10 5.00
CA TRP A 55 1.30 -9.06 4.07
C TRP A 55 2.74 -9.29 3.58
N LYS A 56 3.63 -9.78 4.45
CA LYS A 56 5.04 -10.05 4.13
C LYS A 56 5.19 -11.12 3.06
N VAL A 57 4.45 -12.21 3.19
CA VAL A 57 4.50 -13.34 2.24
C VAL A 57 3.89 -12.91 0.91
N ASN A 58 2.77 -12.20 0.93
CA ASN A 58 2.13 -11.73 -0.29
C ASN A 58 3.04 -10.78 -1.08
N THR A 59 3.68 -9.81 -0.42
CA THR A 59 4.65 -8.92 -1.07
C THR A 59 5.88 -9.67 -1.55
N ALA A 60 6.38 -10.67 -0.81
CA ALA A 60 7.50 -11.49 -1.25
C ALA A 60 7.18 -12.27 -2.53
N VAL A 61 5.99 -12.87 -2.62
CA VAL A 61 5.55 -13.61 -3.82
C VAL A 61 5.41 -12.68 -5.02
N PHE A 62 4.76 -11.52 -4.86
CA PHE A 62 4.65 -10.55 -5.95
C PHE A 62 6.00 -9.96 -6.35
N GLY A 63 6.86 -9.66 -5.38
CA GLY A 63 8.23 -9.19 -5.64
C GLY A 63 9.04 -10.23 -6.42
N ALA A 64 8.98 -11.51 -6.02
CA ALA A 64 9.63 -12.59 -6.73
C ALA A 64 9.10 -12.75 -8.16
N ALA A 65 7.79 -12.64 -8.37
CA ALA A 65 7.18 -12.71 -9.69
C ALA A 65 7.66 -11.57 -10.60
N ILE A 66 7.70 -10.32 -10.10
CA ILE A 66 8.17 -9.15 -10.85
C ILE A 66 9.64 -9.30 -11.23
N VAL A 67 10.48 -9.70 -10.27
CA VAL A 67 11.92 -9.90 -10.51
C VAL A 67 12.13 -11.04 -11.51
N GLY A 68 11.40 -12.14 -11.37
CA GLY A 68 11.45 -13.27 -12.30
C GLY A 68 11.09 -12.87 -13.73
N LEU A 69 9.96 -12.18 -13.91
CA LEU A 69 9.51 -11.71 -15.23
C LEU A 69 10.52 -10.72 -15.82
N THR A 70 11.01 -9.78 -15.03
CA THR A 70 11.98 -8.77 -15.48
C THR A 70 13.29 -9.43 -15.92
N ALA A 71 13.80 -10.41 -15.17
CA ALA A 71 15.01 -11.15 -15.53
C ALA A 71 14.84 -11.98 -16.82
N LEU A 72 13.67 -12.59 -17.03
CA LEU A 72 13.37 -13.32 -18.26
C LEU A 72 13.29 -12.38 -19.47
N THR A 73 12.54 -11.29 -19.35
CA THR A 73 12.43 -10.28 -20.41
C THR A 73 13.79 -9.64 -20.71
N TRP A 74 14.62 -9.38 -19.70
CA TRP A 74 15.98 -8.89 -19.85
C TRP A 74 16.85 -9.86 -20.67
N ASN A 75 16.87 -11.14 -20.29
CA ASN A 75 17.66 -12.15 -21.00
C ASN A 75 17.19 -12.30 -22.44
N LEU A 76 15.88 -12.29 -22.69
CA LEU A 76 15.34 -12.34 -24.04
C LEU A 76 15.75 -11.10 -24.85
N SER A 77 15.65 -9.91 -24.26
CA SER A 77 16.04 -8.65 -24.88
C SER A 77 17.54 -8.64 -25.24
N ALA A 78 18.41 -9.01 -24.31
CA ALA A 78 19.86 -9.04 -24.50
C ALA A 78 20.33 -10.05 -25.57
N ASN A 79 19.57 -11.13 -25.78
CA ASN A 79 19.83 -12.10 -26.85
C ASN A 79 19.30 -11.67 -28.23
N ARG A 80 18.27 -10.81 -28.27
CA ARG A 80 17.65 -10.32 -29.52
C ARG A 80 18.25 -9.01 -30.01
N GLU A 81 19.07 -8.35 -29.20
CA GLU A 81 19.72 -7.11 -29.59
C GLU A 81 20.77 -7.36 -30.69
N PHE A 82 20.55 -6.73 -31.86
CA PHE A 82 21.47 -6.74 -32.98
C PHE A 82 21.94 -5.31 -33.29
N ARG A 83 23.26 -5.11 -33.39
CA ARG A 83 23.94 -3.85 -33.69
C ARG A 83 24.76 -3.97 -34.96
N HIS A 84 24.61 -3.02 -35.88
CA HIS A 84 25.37 -2.99 -37.13
C HIS A 84 26.81 -2.46 -36.97
N LYS A 85 27.07 -1.68 -35.91
CA LYS A 85 28.39 -1.14 -35.58
C LYS A 85 28.84 -1.69 -34.23
N MET A 86 29.99 -2.35 -34.20
CA MET A 86 30.57 -2.83 -32.96
C MET A 86 31.09 -1.67 -32.11
N PRO A 87 30.95 -1.76 -30.77
CA PRO A 87 31.45 -0.75 -29.86
C PRO A 87 32.98 -0.71 -29.90
N ARG A 88 33.55 0.50 -29.94
CA ARG A 88 35.01 0.68 -29.93
C ARG A 88 35.62 0.23 -28.60
N PRO A 89 36.86 -0.27 -28.59
CA PRO A 89 37.51 -0.76 -27.37
C PRO A 89 37.89 0.35 -26.38
N ASP A 90 37.99 1.61 -26.83
CA ASP A 90 38.41 2.77 -26.03
C ASP A 90 37.35 3.30 -25.07
N ARG A 91 36.08 2.85 -25.19
CA ARG A 91 34.93 3.43 -24.48
C ARG A 91 34.14 2.36 -23.73
N PHE A 92 33.70 2.70 -22.51
CA PHE A 92 32.87 1.82 -21.70
C PHE A 92 31.39 1.90 -22.10
N TYR A 93 30.74 0.73 -22.18
CA TYR A 93 29.30 0.60 -22.44
C TYR A 93 28.73 -0.46 -21.50
N PRO A 94 27.68 -0.16 -20.71
CA PRO A 94 27.12 -1.13 -19.77
C PRO A 94 26.55 -2.37 -20.47
N SER A 95 26.06 -2.22 -21.71
CA SER A 95 25.53 -3.33 -22.50
C SER A 95 26.57 -4.34 -23.00
N ARG A 96 27.86 -3.97 -22.98
CA ARG A 96 28.97 -4.88 -23.34
C ARG A 96 28.98 -6.16 -22.50
N ASN A 97 28.53 -6.09 -21.24
CA ASN A 97 28.59 -7.22 -20.31
C ASN A 97 27.51 -8.29 -20.56
N TRP A 98 26.36 -7.91 -21.13
CA TRP A 98 25.18 -8.77 -21.24
C TRP A 98 24.68 -9.01 -22.67
N THR A 99 25.02 -8.17 -23.65
CA THR A 99 24.58 -8.36 -25.04
C THR A 99 25.37 -9.48 -25.72
N LYS A 100 24.65 -10.45 -26.30
CA LYS A 100 25.26 -11.64 -26.93
C LYS A 100 26.26 -11.30 -28.04
N GLN A 101 25.86 -10.42 -28.96
CA GLN A 101 26.68 -10.05 -30.12
C GLN A 101 28.04 -9.44 -29.76
N ILE A 102 28.10 -8.62 -28.70
CA ILE A 102 29.34 -7.96 -28.28
C ILE A 102 30.30 -8.99 -27.67
N LYS A 103 29.78 -9.89 -26.82
CA LYS A 103 30.58 -10.96 -26.19
C LYS A 103 31.17 -11.92 -27.21
N GLU A 104 30.42 -12.25 -28.26
CA GLU A 104 30.90 -13.10 -29.36
C GLU A 104 31.97 -12.40 -30.20
N HIS A 105 31.76 -11.12 -30.53
CA HIS A 105 32.75 -10.31 -31.26
C HIS A 105 34.06 -10.16 -30.49
N GLU A 106 33.99 -9.89 -29.18
CA GLU A 106 35.19 -9.76 -28.33
C GLU A 106 35.93 -11.09 -28.15
N LYS A 107 35.22 -12.21 -28.03
CA LYS A 107 35.84 -13.55 -28.05
C LYS A 107 36.55 -13.84 -29.37
N ALA A 108 35.94 -13.50 -30.50
CA ALA A 108 36.54 -13.69 -31.82
C ALA A 108 37.79 -12.81 -32.02
N ALA A 109 37.74 -11.55 -31.58
CA ALA A 109 38.89 -10.64 -31.63
C ALA A 109 40.04 -11.12 -30.74
N ALA A 110 39.75 -11.63 -29.54
CA ALA A 110 40.77 -12.20 -28.65
C ALA A 110 41.41 -13.47 -29.23
N ALA A 111 40.65 -14.32 -29.91
CA ALA A 111 41.18 -15.53 -30.56
C ALA A 111 42.04 -15.21 -31.79
N GLY A 112 41.67 -14.20 -32.59
CA GLY A 112 42.43 -13.77 -33.77
C GLY A 112 43.65 -12.91 -33.48
N GLY A 113 43.67 -12.20 -32.33
CA GLY A 113 44.82 -11.40 -31.90
C GLY A 113 45.94 -12.23 -31.24
N ALA A 114 45.71 -13.51 -30.94
CA ALA A 114 46.72 -14.42 -30.41
C ALA A 114 47.61 -15.06 -31.50
N SER A 115 47.34 -14.80 -32.78
CA SER A 115 48.04 -15.38 -33.94
C SER A 115 48.91 -14.38 -34.73
N SER A 116 49.28 -13.24 -34.12
CA SER A 116 50.15 -12.22 -34.74
C SER A 116 51.32 -11.85 -33.85
#